data_AF-A0A355U182-F1
#
_entry.id   AF-A0A355U182-F1
#
_cell.length_a   1.000
_cell.length_b   1.000
_cell.length_c   1.000
_cell.angle_alpha   90.00
_cell.angle_beta   90.00
_cell.angle_gamma   90.00
#
_symmetry.space_group_name_H-M   'P 1'
#
loop_
_entity.id
_entity.type
_entity.pdbx_description
1 polymer ?
#
loop_
_entity_poly.entity_id
_entity_poly.type
_entity_poly.pdbx_seq_one_letter_code
_entity_poly.pdbx_strand_id
1 'polypeptide(L)'
;WDATVKYDETTLYDLQDYVVKEDRSNLDIAYEVMLKYGIFNMPLEEKEVNGKTVYSVGEGYMIISLNDEITTEDVAAIAALSPKAVVFKESGFVNDNAKMNADYTFKRLGIDNVKCI
;
A
#
# COMPACT_ATOMS: atom_id res chain seq x y z
N TRP A 1 -23.53 -0.62 22.31
CA TRP A 1 -22.70 0.60 22.17
C TRP A 1 -22.66 1.23 23.55
N ASP A 2 -21.51 1.22 24.19
CA ASP A 2 -21.35 1.83 25.51
C ASP A 2 -20.99 3.32 25.31
N ALA A 3 -21.94 4.19 25.68
CA ALA A 3 -21.95 5.61 25.31
C ALA A 3 -21.25 6.48 26.37
N THR A 4 -20.11 6.04 26.91
CA THR A 4 -19.40 6.73 28.01
C THR A 4 -17.95 7.06 27.73
N VAL A 5 -17.44 6.87 26.51
CA VAL A 5 -16.13 7.41 26.13
C VAL A 5 -16.31 8.86 25.64
N LYS A 6 -16.06 9.82 26.53
CA LYS A 6 -15.84 11.22 26.14
C LYS A 6 -14.40 11.33 25.64
N TYR A 7 -14.23 11.41 24.33
CA TYR A 7 -12.96 11.82 23.73
C TYR A 7 -12.78 13.31 24.01
N ASP A 8 -11.77 13.67 24.80
CA ASP A 8 -11.44 15.07 25.05
C ASP A 8 -10.48 15.58 23.95
N GLU A 9 -10.45 16.89 23.70
CA GLU A 9 -9.63 17.50 22.64
C GLU A 9 -8.13 17.20 22.80
N THR A 10 -7.64 17.07 24.03
CA THR A 10 -6.28 16.65 24.39
C THR A 10 -6.02 15.20 24.00
N THR A 11 -6.99 14.29 24.15
CA THR A 11 -6.87 12.90 23.68
C THR A 11 -6.81 12.80 22.15
N LEU A 12 -7.48 13.73 21.45
CA LEU A 12 -7.44 13.86 19.99
C LEU A 12 -6.10 14.45 19.49
N TYR A 13 -5.48 15.36 20.25
CA TYR A 13 -4.15 15.89 19.95
C TYR A 13 -3.04 14.88 20.24
N ASP A 14 -3.12 14.12 21.34
CA ASP A 14 -2.17 13.04 21.63
C ASP A 14 -2.22 11.91 20.56
N LEU A 15 -3.38 11.68 19.96
CA LEU A 15 -3.50 10.78 18.81
C LEU A 15 -2.84 11.33 17.53
N GLN A 16 -2.77 12.66 17.34
CA GLN A 16 -2.05 13.26 16.22
C GLN A 16 -0.53 13.15 16.38
N ASP A 17 0.00 13.32 17.60
CA ASP A 17 1.43 13.17 17.87
C ASP A 17 1.90 11.70 17.76
N TYR A 18 1.01 10.73 17.92
CA TYR A 18 1.30 9.32 17.62
C TYR A 18 1.41 9.00 16.11
N VAL A 19 0.84 9.83 15.22
CA VAL A 19 0.84 9.61 13.76
C VAL A 19 2.17 10.00 13.11
N VAL A 20 3.00 10.80 13.80
CA VAL A 20 4.31 11.26 13.31
C VAL A 20 5.43 10.67 14.17
N LYS A 21 5.55 9.34 14.19
CA LYS A 21 6.80 8.70 14.62
C LYS A 21 7.76 8.70 13.43
N GLU A 22 9.00 9.14 13.64
CA GLU A 22 10.07 9.12 12.63
C GLU A 22 10.41 7.71 12.12
N ASP A 23 9.92 6.67 12.82
CA ASP A 23 9.92 5.27 12.41
C ASP A 23 8.51 4.83 11.96
N ARG A 24 8.04 5.34 10.81
CA ARG A 24 6.77 4.90 10.21
C ARG A 24 6.90 3.42 9.83
N SER A 25 6.08 2.57 10.45
CA SER A 25 6.03 1.17 10.03
C SER A 25 5.42 1.06 8.64
N ASN A 26 5.81 0.03 7.87
CA ASN A 26 5.21 -0.25 6.57
C ASN A 26 3.68 -0.38 6.66
N LEU A 27 3.17 -0.85 7.80
CA LEU A 27 1.74 -0.95 8.08
C LEU A 27 1.06 0.43 8.17
N ASP A 28 1.69 1.40 8.83
CA ASP A 28 1.16 2.77 8.94
C ASP A 28 1.08 3.46 7.57
N ILE A 29 2.10 3.26 6.74
CA ILE A 29 2.12 3.77 5.36
C ILE A 29 1.01 3.09 4.56
N ALA A 30 0.83 1.77 4.69
CA ALA A 30 -0.24 1.06 4.00
C ALA A 30 -1.63 1.56 4.41
N TYR A 31 -1.87 1.83 5.69
CA TYR A 31 -3.11 2.45 6.16
C TYR A 31 -3.29 3.87 5.61
N GLU A 32 -2.26 4.70 5.60
CA GLU A 32 -2.36 6.04 4.99
C GLU A 32 -2.74 5.97 3.50
N VAL A 33 -2.15 5.02 2.76
CA VAL A 33 -2.54 4.77 1.37
C VAL A 33 -4.02 4.38 1.31
N MET A 34 -4.48 3.44 2.12
CA MET A 34 -5.90 3.07 2.14
C MET A 34 -6.81 4.29 2.38
N LEU A 35 -6.46 5.16 3.34
CA LEU A 35 -7.20 6.39 3.64
C LEU A 35 -7.24 7.35 2.44
N LYS A 36 -6.11 7.56 1.76
CA LYS A 36 -6.01 8.45 0.58
C LYS A 36 -6.86 7.97 -0.61
N TYR A 37 -7.11 6.67 -0.72
CA TYR A 37 -7.92 6.08 -1.78
C TYR A 37 -9.38 5.86 -1.38
N GLY A 38 -9.79 6.31 -0.20
CA GLY A 38 -11.16 6.18 0.29
C GLY A 38 -11.55 4.76 0.71
N ILE A 39 -10.56 3.91 1.01
CA ILE A 39 -10.77 2.52 1.43
C ILE A 39 -10.62 2.45 2.95
N PHE A 40 -11.71 2.26 3.67
CA PHE A 40 -11.73 2.31 5.14
C PHE A 40 -12.17 1.01 5.81
N ASN A 41 -12.88 0.14 5.07
CA ASN A 41 -13.60 -1.00 5.62
C ASN A 41 -13.14 -2.35 5.05
N MET A 42 -12.05 -2.37 4.30
CA MET A 42 -11.50 -3.59 3.72
C MET A 42 -10.39 -4.16 4.61
N PRO A 43 -10.31 -5.49 4.77
CA PRO A 43 -9.20 -6.12 5.49
C PRO A 43 -7.89 -5.89 4.74
N LEU A 44 -6.80 -5.73 5.49
CA LEU A 44 -5.43 -5.68 5.00
C LEU A 44 -4.70 -6.94 5.47
N GLU A 45 -4.10 -7.65 4.53
CA GLU A 45 -3.37 -8.89 4.75
C GLU A 45 -1.93 -8.75 4.26
N GLU A 46 -0.98 -9.26 5.01
CA GLU A 46 0.39 -9.41 4.52
C GLU A 46 0.50 -10.66 3.63
N LYS A 47 1.15 -10.51 2.48
CA LYS A 47 1.48 -11.59 1.55
C LYS A 47 2.95 -11.51 1.19
N GLU A 48 3.54 -12.65 0.87
CA GLU A 48 4.89 -12.72 0.35
C GLU A 48 4.86 -12.90 -1.17
N VAL A 49 5.60 -12.06 -1.89
CA VAL A 49 5.82 -12.16 -3.34
C VAL A 49 7.31 -12.11 -3.58
N ASN A 50 7.89 -13.19 -4.13
CA ASN A 50 9.33 -13.32 -4.38
C ASN A 50 10.21 -13.00 -3.14
N GLY A 51 9.80 -13.41 -1.94
CA GLY A 51 10.52 -13.12 -0.70
C GLY A 51 10.37 -11.67 -0.19
N LYS A 52 9.47 -10.88 -0.78
CA LYS A 52 9.16 -9.51 -0.39
C LYS A 52 7.75 -9.39 0.18
N THR A 53 7.59 -8.66 1.27
CA THR A 53 6.29 -8.46 1.91
C THR A 53 5.47 -7.42 1.15
N VAL A 54 4.30 -7.81 0.66
CA VAL A 54 3.31 -6.91 0.06
C VAL A 54 2.03 -6.93 0.89
N TYR A 55 1.28 -5.83 0.86
CA TYR A 55 0.01 -5.73 1.55
C TYR A 55 -1.14 -5.88 0.56
N SER A 56 -2.03 -6.81 0.82
CA SER A 56 -3.22 -7.13 0.05
C SER A 56 -4.45 -6.58 0.75
N VAL A 57 -5.12 -5.62 0.13
CA VAL A 57 -6.33 -4.97 0.65
C VAL A 57 -7.55 -5.54 -0.07
N GLY A 58 -8.58 -5.90 0.69
CA GLY A 58 -9.87 -6.35 0.15
C GLY A 58 -9.75 -7.58 -0.74
N GLU A 59 -9.09 -8.64 -0.23
CA GLU A 59 -8.90 -9.92 -0.95
C GLU A 59 -8.19 -9.77 -2.31
N GLY A 60 -7.26 -8.80 -2.43
CA GLY A 60 -6.49 -8.56 -3.65
C GLY A 60 -7.06 -7.45 -4.54
N TYR A 61 -8.08 -6.73 -4.08
CA TYR A 61 -8.56 -5.52 -4.76
C TYR A 61 -7.44 -4.50 -4.98
N MET A 62 -6.63 -4.25 -3.95
CA MET A 62 -5.45 -3.38 -4.03
C MET A 62 -4.22 -4.09 -3.45
N ILE A 63 -3.08 -3.91 -4.12
CA ILE A 63 -1.78 -4.37 -3.63
C ILE A 63 -0.89 -3.16 -3.35
N ILE A 64 -0.27 -3.13 -2.17
CA ILE A 64 0.68 -2.08 -1.76
C ILE A 64 2.03 -2.74 -1.55
N SER A 65 3.04 -2.32 -2.32
CA SER A 65 4.42 -2.78 -2.19
C SER A 65 5.31 -1.62 -1.75
N LEU A 66 5.78 -1.69 -0.51
CA LEU A 66 6.66 -0.69 0.10
C LEU A 66 8.14 -1.11 0.12
N ASN A 67 8.45 -2.27 -0.49
CA ASN A 67 9.80 -2.79 -0.54
C ASN A 67 10.69 -1.96 -1.45
N ASP A 68 11.98 -1.99 -1.13
CA ASP A 68 13.03 -1.53 -2.01
C ASP A 68 13.41 -2.61 -3.03
N GLU A 69 14.24 -2.21 -3.98
CA GLU A 69 14.80 -3.06 -5.03
C GLU A 69 13.75 -3.83 -5.86
N ILE A 70 12.56 -3.27 -6.09
CA ILE A 70 11.50 -3.84 -6.94
C ILE A 70 12.02 -4.07 -8.36
N THR A 71 11.98 -5.33 -8.79
CA THR A 71 12.41 -5.79 -10.11
C THR A 71 11.22 -5.99 -11.05
N THR A 72 11.51 -6.23 -12.34
CA THR A 72 10.48 -6.60 -13.32
C THR A 72 9.80 -7.94 -12.99
N GLU A 73 10.49 -8.84 -12.31
CA GLU A 73 9.94 -10.13 -11.88
C GLU A 73 8.92 -9.95 -10.74
N ASP A 74 9.21 -9.05 -9.80
CA ASP A 74 8.28 -8.68 -8.72
C ASP A 74 7.01 -8.04 -9.29
N VAL A 75 7.18 -7.14 -10.24
CA VAL A 75 6.08 -6.50 -10.99
C VAL A 75 5.20 -7.55 -11.65
N ALA A 76 5.79 -8.52 -12.36
CA ALA A 76 5.05 -9.56 -13.05
C ALA A 76 4.29 -10.47 -12.06
N ALA A 77 4.91 -10.82 -10.93
CA ALA A 77 4.28 -11.62 -9.89
C ALA A 77 3.11 -10.89 -9.22
N ILE A 78 3.26 -9.60 -8.91
CA ILE A 78 2.16 -8.76 -8.39
C ILE A 78 1.03 -8.65 -9.42
N ALA A 79 1.37 -8.47 -10.69
CA ALA A 79 0.38 -8.39 -11.76
C ALA A 79 -0.40 -9.69 -11.97
N ALA A 80 0.22 -10.85 -11.72
CA ALA A 80 -0.45 -12.15 -11.76
C ALA A 80 -1.53 -12.31 -10.69
N LEU A 81 -1.47 -11.54 -9.59
CA LEU A 81 -2.54 -11.48 -8.58
C LEU A 81 -3.81 -10.79 -9.10
N SER A 82 -3.77 -10.21 -10.31
CA SER A 82 -4.89 -9.51 -10.96
C SER A 82 -5.56 -8.42 -10.10
N PRO A 83 -4.78 -7.54 -9.43
CA PRO A 83 -5.36 -6.48 -8.61
C PRO A 83 -6.06 -5.41 -9.44
N LYS A 84 -6.99 -4.67 -8.82
CA LYS A 84 -7.62 -3.49 -9.47
C LYS A 84 -6.78 -2.23 -9.35
N ALA A 85 -6.00 -2.12 -8.26
CA ALA A 85 -5.07 -1.03 -8.05
C ALA A 85 -3.76 -1.52 -7.45
N VAL A 86 -2.65 -0.87 -7.80
CA VAL A 86 -1.33 -1.18 -7.23
C VAL A 86 -0.63 0.10 -6.83
N VAL A 87 -0.07 0.12 -5.62
CA VAL A 87 0.71 1.22 -5.08
C VAL A 87 2.13 0.76 -4.79
N PHE A 88 3.11 1.47 -5.34
CA PHE A 88 4.52 1.23 -5.11
C PHE A 88 5.15 2.41 -4.36
N LYS A 89 6.18 2.14 -3.56
CA LYS A 89 7.12 3.17 -3.11
C LYS A 89 7.89 3.70 -4.32
N GLU A 90 7.94 5.02 -4.49
CA GLU A 90 8.56 5.67 -5.66
C GLU A 90 10.06 5.37 -5.76
N SER A 91 10.77 5.42 -4.64
CA SER A 91 12.18 5.02 -4.56
C SER A 91 12.40 3.50 -4.48
N GLY A 92 11.32 2.72 -4.51
CA GLY A 92 11.39 1.27 -4.34
C GLY A 92 11.89 0.53 -5.59
N PHE A 93 11.85 1.13 -6.78
CA PHE A 93 12.29 0.47 -8.02
C PHE A 93 13.82 0.45 -8.16
N VAL A 94 14.38 -0.67 -8.63
CA VAL A 94 15.84 -0.77 -8.89
C VAL A 94 16.34 0.19 -9.95
N ASN A 95 15.49 0.57 -10.91
CA ASN A 95 15.79 1.49 -12.00
C ASN A 95 14.51 1.94 -12.73
N ASP A 96 14.66 2.92 -13.61
CA ASP A 96 13.56 3.45 -14.44
C ASP A 96 12.95 2.40 -15.37
N ASN A 97 13.75 1.42 -15.83
CA ASN A 97 13.24 0.34 -16.66
C ASN A 97 12.22 -0.53 -15.91
N ALA A 98 12.45 -0.83 -14.64
CA ALA A 98 11.51 -1.58 -13.80
C ALA A 98 10.21 -0.80 -13.60
N LYS A 99 10.30 0.52 -13.35
CA LYS A 99 9.14 1.42 -13.22
C LYS A 99 8.32 1.49 -14.52
N MET A 100 8.98 1.69 -15.67
CA MET A 100 8.29 1.71 -16.97
C MET A 100 7.66 0.35 -17.30
N ASN A 101 8.34 -0.74 -16.96
CA ASN A 101 7.82 -2.08 -17.18
C ASN A 101 6.58 -2.37 -16.32
N ALA A 102 6.54 -1.86 -15.08
CA ALA A 102 5.36 -1.89 -14.24
C ALA A 102 4.17 -1.25 -14.94
N ASP A 103 4.27 0.03 -15.29
CA ASP A 103 3.18 0.75 -15.95
C ASP A 103 2.70 0.04 -17.22
N TYR A 104 3.62 -0.48 -18.03
CA TYR A 104 3.27 -1.22 -19.25
C TYR A 104 2.57 -2.55 -18.96
N THR A 105 3.09 -3.33 -18.02
CA THR A 105 2.56 -4.65 -17.66
C THR A 105 1.15 -4.54 -17.10
N PHE A 106 0.94 -3.61 -16.16
CA PHE A 106 -0.36 -3.38 -15.55
C PHE A 106 -1.39 -2.88 -16.58
N LYS A 107 -1.04 -1.92 -17.44
CA LYS A 107 -1.92 -1.46 -18.54
C LYS A 107 -2.32 -2.59 -19.48
N ARG A 108 -1.38 -3.46 -19.87
CA ARG A 108 -1.66 -4.59 -20.76
C ARG A 108 -2.64 -5.59 -20.15
N LEU A 109 -2.65 -5.71 -18.82
CA LEU A 109 -3.53 -6.61 -18.07
C LEU A 109 -4.85 -5.95 -17.65
N GLY A 110 -5.12 -4.71 -18.07
CA GLY A 110 -6.34 -3.97 -17.70
C GLY A 110 -6.36 -3.51 -16.24
N ILE A 111 -5.18 -3.33 -15.65
CA ILE A 111 -4.99 -2.77 -14.32
C ILE A 111 -4.74 -1.28 -14.50
N ASP A 112 -5.81 -0.50 -14.39
CA ASP A 112 -5.81 0.91 -14.78
C ASP A 112 -5.17 1.85 -13.75
N ASN A 113 -5.05 1.41 -12.49
CA ASN A 113 -4.66 2.27 -11.39
C ASN A 113 -3.34 1.84 -10.75
N VAL A 114 -2.23 2.23 -11.38
CA VAL A 114 -0.87 2.09 -10.83
C VAL A 114 -0.39 3.45 -10.34
N LYS A 115 0.13 3.48 -9.10
CA LYS A 115 0.56 4.71 -8.45
C LYS A 115 1.88 4.50 -7.72
N CYS A 116 2.74 5.50 -7.80
CA CYS A 116 3.97 5.58 -7.01
C CYS A 116 3.80 6.69 -5.97
N ILE A 117 4.27 6.45 -4.75
CA ILE A 117 4.19 7.39 -3.61
C ILE A 117 5.54 7.62 -2.94
#